data_AF-A0A5C5TLB5-F1
#
_entry.id   AF-A0A5C5TLB5-F1
#
_cell.length_a   1.000
_cell.length_b   1.000
_cell.length_c   1.000
_cell.angle_alpha   90.00
_cell.angle_beta   90.00
_cell.angle_gamma   90.00
#
_symmetry.space_group_name_H-M   'P 1'
#
loop_
_entity.id
_entity.type
_entity.pdbx_description
1 polymer ?
#
loop_
_entity_poly.entity_id
_entity_poly.type
_entity_poly.pdbx_seq_one_letter_code
_entity_poly.pdbx_strand_id
1 'polypeptide(L)' 'MAKLDRQLISLYKIKDSDTLRQYLAVSGTCKGVATVDKVTLVYSYEGDELGKFEHFVKDTLLRSVIQNKVLPDKIVHGFG' A
#
# COMPACT_ATOMS: atom_id res chain seq x y z
N MET A 1 24.11 13.04 0.83
CA MET A 1 23.13 12.54 1.81
C MET A 1 21.87 12.13 1.05
N ALA A 2 21.72 10.87 0.62
CA ALA A 2 20.55 10.43 -0.18
C ALA A 2 20.36 8.90 -0.15
N LYS A 3 20.51 8.27 1.03
CA LYS A 3 20.36 6.81 1.18
C LYS A 3 19.20 6.38 2.07
N LEU A 4 18.60 7.29 2.84
CA LEU A 4 17.48 6.98 3.75
C LEU A 4 16.09 7.08 3.10
N ASP A 5 15.95 7.81 1.99
CA ASP A 5 14.61 8.17 1.48
C ASP A 5 13.80 6.99 0.89
N ARG A 6 14.48 5.86 0.61
CA ARG A 6 13.85 4.61 0.12
C ARG A 6 13.82 3.49 1.16
N GLN A 7 14.05 3.80 2.43
CA GLN A 7 13.99 2.81 3.51
C GLN A 7 12.62 2.76 4.18
N LEU A 8 11.69 3.66 3.86
CA LEU A 8 10.39 3.75 4.48
C LEU A 8 9.28 3.94 3.45
N ILE A 9 8.18 3.22 3.62
CA ILE A 9 6.91 3.45 2.92
C ILE A 9 5.83 3.85 3.90
N SER A 10 5.02 4.83 3.51
CA SER A 10 3.80 5.23 4.19
C SER A 10 2.62 4.94 3.29
N LEU A 11 1.64 4.20 3.81
CA LEU A 11 0.35 3.98 3.16
C LEU A 11 -0.69 4.86 3.86
N TYR A 12 -1.38 5.70 3.09
CA TYR A 12 -2.47 6.53 3.59
C TYR A 12 -3.78 6.04 3.00
N LYS A 13 -4.78 5.79 3.85
CA LYS A 13 -6.09 5.36 3.38
C LYS A 13 -6.73 6.48 2.57
N ILE A 14 -7.10 6.14 1.34
CA ILE A 14 -7.90 7.01 0.47
C ILE A 14 -9.37 6.61 0.61
N LYS A 15 -9.64 5.30 0.45
CA LYS A 15 -11.00 4.76 0.47
C LYS A 15 -10.98 3.36 1.03
N ASP A 16 -11.87 3.06 1.95
CA ASP A 16 -12.15 1.68 2.36
C ASP A 16 -13.66 1.52 2.37
N SER A 17 -14.19 0.79 1.40
CA SER A 17 -15.59 0.46 1.24
C SER A 17 -15.76 -1.06 1.27
N ASP A 18 -17.00 -1.54 1.27
CA ASP A 18 -17.28 -2.98 1.29
C ASP A 18 -16.71 -3.72 0.08
N THR A 19 -16.71 -3.06 -1.09
CA THR A 19 -16.25 -3.65 -2.35
C THR A 19 -14.80 -3.34 -2.69
N LEU A 20 -14.22 -2.26 -2.17
CA LEU A 20 -12.95 -1.73 -2.67
C LEU A 20 -12.13 -1.05 -1.58
N ARG A 21 -10.81 -1.24 -1.64
CA ARG A 21 -9.82 -0.68 -0.72
C ARG A 21 -8.72 0.05 -1.47
N GLN A 22 -8.51 1.32 -1.18
CA GLN A 22 -7.51 2.18 -1.81
C GLN A 22 -6.61 2.86 -0.80
N TYR A 23 -5.31 2.78 -1.04
CA TYR A 23 -4.27 3.40 -0.22
C TYR A 23 -3.27 4.13 -1.11
N LEU A 24 -2.89 5.34 -0.70
CA LEU A 24 -1.78 6.07 -1.28
C LEU A 24 -0.47 5.55 -0.66
N ALA A 25 0.34 4.89 -1.47
CA ALA A 25 1.70 4.52 -1.14
C ALA A 25 2.65 5.69 -1.40
N VAL A 26 3.47 6.03 -0.41
CA VAL A 26 4.48 7.08 -0.48
C VAL A 26 5.79 6.54 0.09
N SER A 27 6.81 6.43 -0.75
CA SER A 27 8.16 6.01 -0.35
C SER A 27 9.17 7.03 -0.86
N GLY A 28 9.53 7.97 0.00
CA GLY A 28 10.42 9.07 -0.38
C GLY A 28 9.83 9.94 -1.48
N THR A 29 10.49 9.98 -2.63
CA THR A 29 10.00 10.66 -3.84
C THR A 29 8.97 9.85 -4.64
N CYS A 30 8.89 8.53 -4.45
CA CYS A 30 7.96 7.66 -5.19
C CYS A 30 6.57 7.68 -4.56
N LYS A 31 5.52 7.87 -5.37
CA LYS A 31 4.13 7.88 -4.91
C LYS A 31 3.23 7.11 -5.88
N GLY A 32 2.21 6.46 -5.34
CA GLY A 32 1.18 5.86 -6.17
C GLY A 32 0.00 5.34 -5.37
N VAL A 33 -1.05 4.96 -6.08
CA VAL A 33 -2.31 4.51 -5.50
C VAL A 33 -2.42 3.00 -5.68
N ALA A 34 -2.42 2.30 -4.56
CA ALA A 34 -2.70 0.88 -4.50
C ALA A 34 -4.20 0.67 -4.30
N THR A 35 -4.82 -0.04 -5.23
CA THR A 35 -6.25 -0.38 -5.23
C THR A 35 -6.40 -1.90 -5.14
N VAL A 36 -7.22 -2.36 -4.21
CA VAL A 36 -7.62 -3.77 -4.08
C VAL A 36 -9.13 -3.86 -4.15
N ASP A 37 -9.62 -4.66 -5.09
CA ASP A 37 -11.01 -5.06 -5.14
C ASP A 37 -11.24 -6.19 -4.13
N LYS A 38 -12.15 -5.99 -3.17
CA LYS A 38 -12.40 -6.94 -2.09
C LYS A 38 -13.22 -8.15 -2.54
N VAL A 39 -13.95 -8.02 -3.66
CA VAL A 39 -14.84 -9.07 -4.18
C VAL A 39 -14.05 -10.05 -5.03
N THR A 40 -13.23 -9.53 -5.93
CA THR A 40 -12.42 -10.30 -6.89
C THR A 40 -11.00 -10.56 -6.42
N LEU A 41 -10.57 -9.92 -5.32
CA LEU A 41 -9.21 -9.97 -4.79
C LEU A 41 -8.15 -9.53 -5.80
N VAL A 42 -8.52 -8.66 -6.75
CA VAL A 42 -7.62 -8.11 -7.75
C VAL A 42 -6.90 -6.90 -7.16
N TYR A 43 -5.57 -6.93 -7.25
CA TYR A 43 -4.70 -5.81 -6.89
C TYR A 43 -4.27 -5.06 -8.15
N SER A 44 -4.43 -3.74 -8.12
CA SER A 44 -3.88 -2.80 -9.10
C SER A 44 -3.09 -1.72 -8.39
N TYR A 45 -2.07 -1.21 -9.07
CA TYR A 45 -1.26 -0.12 -8.57
C TYR A 45 -0.99 0.88 -9.69
N GLU A 46 -1.23 2.16 -9.41
CA GLU A 46 -1.03 3.25 -10.36
C GLU A 46 -0.12 4.31 -9.75
N GLY A 47 1.07 4.50 -10.32
CA GLY A 47 2.02 5.52 -9.89
C GLY A 47 3.48 5.10 -10.09
N ASP A 48 4.38 5.72 -9.33
CA ASP A 48 5.81 5.43 -9.37
C ASP A 48 6.13 4.00 -8.90
N GLU A 49 7.14 3.39 -9.50
CA GLU A 49 7.65 2.07 -9.09
C GLU A 49 8.15 2.09 -7.64
N LEU A 50 7.48 1.33 -6.78
CA LEU A 50 7.82 1.20 -5.35
C LEU A 50 9.02 0.25 -5.11
N GLY A 51 9.45 -0.48 -6.13
CA GLY A 51 10.53 -1.47 -6.05
C GLY A 51 10.25 -2.53 -4.98
N LYS A 52 11.10 -2.60 -3.95
CA LYS A 52 10.99 -3.59 -2.86
C LYS A 52 9.70 -3.48 -2.04
N PHE A 53 9.08 -2.30 -2.00
CA PHE A 53 7.84 -2.12 -1.27
C PHE A 53 6.60 -2.58 -2.03
N GLU A 54 6.66 -2.78 -3.35
CA GLU A 54 5.50 -3.23 -4.13
C GLU A 54 4.93 -4.54 -3.58
N HIS A 55 5.81 -5.50 -3.31
CA HIS A 55 5.43 -6.78 -2.70
C HIS A 55 4.80 -6.58 -1.32
N PHE A 56 5.38 -5.70 -0.49
CA PHE A 56 4.84 -5.39 0.83
C PHE A 56 3.44 -4.78 0.76
N VAL A 57 3.22 -3.80 -0.12
CA VAL A 57 1.92 -3.13 -0.27
C VAL A 57 0.86 -4.11 -0.77
N LYS A 58 1.20 -4.87 -1.83
CA LYS A 58 0.31 -5.88 -2.40
C LYS A 58 -0.08 -6.94 -1.37
N ASP A 59 0.90 -7.54 -0.70
CA ASP A 59 0.66 -8.59 0.29
C ASP A 59 -0.12 -8.06 1.50
N THR A 60 0.22 -6.87 2.00
CA THR A 60 -0.49 -6.23 3.13
C THR A 60 -1.95 -5.98 2.81
N LEU A 61 -2.26 -5.41 1.65
CA LEU A 61 -3.63 -5.10 1.27
C LEU A 61 -4.44 -6.38 1.00
N LEU A 62 -3.91 -7.31 0.21
CA LEU A 62 -4.58 -8.58 -0.09
C LEU A 62 -4.83 -9.41 1.17
N ARG A 63 -3.81 -9.64 2.00
CA ARG A 63 -3.97 -10.40 3.24
C ARG A 63 -4.96 -9.75 4.18
N SER A 64 -4.98 -8.42 4.24
CA SER A 64 -5.96 -7.75 5.08
C SER A 64 -7.39 -7.95 4.60
N VAL A 65 -7.64 -8.06 3.30
CA VAL A 65 -8.97 -8.41 2.77
C VAL A 65 -9.29 -9.87 3.08
N ILE A 66 -8.35 -10.79 2.81
CA ILE A 66 -8.54 -12.23 3.07
C ILE A 66 -8.82 -12.52 4.55
N GLN A 67 -8.12 -11.83 5.47
CA GLN A 67 -8.30 -11.98 6.91
C GLN A 67 -9.47 -11.15 7.46
N ASN A 68 -10.21 -10.46 6.60
CA ASN A 68 -11.26 -9.51 6.96
C ASN A 68 -10.82 -8.51 8.05
N LYS A 69 -9.55 -8.05 7.94
CA LYS A 69 -8.94 -7.10 8.87
C LYS A 69 -9.22 -5.67 8.43
N VAL A 70 -9.51 -4.83 9.42
CA VAL A 70 -9.57 -3.39 9.25
C VAL A 70 -8.15 -2.84 9.32
N LEU A 71 -7.72 -2.15 8.27
CA LEU A 71 -6.44 -1.45 8.25
C LEU A 71 -6.59 -0.04 8.81
N PRO A 72 -5.58 0.49 9.53
CA PRO A 72 -5.60 1.85 10.02
C PRO A 72 -5.48 2.86 8.87
N ASP A 73 -5.93 4.10 9.10
CA ASP A 73 -5.87 5.16 8.09
C ASP A 73 -4.44 5.54 7.66
N LYS A 74 -3.43 5.20 8.48
CA LYS A 74 -2.02 5.35 8.13
C LYS A 74 -1.23 4.12 8.58
N ILE A 75 -0.47 3.53 7.66
CA ILE A 75 0.50 2.46 7.92
C ILE A 75 1.87 2.97 7.54
N VAL A 76 2.87 2.74 8.37
CA VAL A 76 4.26 3.07 8.07
C VAL A 76 5.09 1.82 8.23
N HIS A 77 5.91 1.50 7.22
CA HIS A 77 6.79 0.35 7.24
C HIS A 77 8.17 0.75 6.76
N GLY A 78 9.22 0.31 7.46
CA GLY A 78 10.60 0.59 7.09
C GLY A 78 11.43 -0.68 7.00
N PHE A 79 12.28 -0.77 5.99
CA PHE A 79 13.36 -1.74 5.91
C PHE A 79 14.61 -1.12 6.51
N GLY A 80 14.94 -1.53 7.75
CA GLY A 80 16.17 -1.20 8.46
C GLY A 80 17.32 -2.13 8.10
#